data_AF-A0A6J2SU48-F1
#
_entry.id   AF-A0A6J2SU48-F1
#
_cell.length_a   1.000
_cell.length_b   1.000
_cell.length_c   1.000
_cell.angle_alpha   90.00
_cell.angle_beta   90.00
_cell.angle_gamma   90.00
#
_symmetry.space_group_name_H-M   'P 1'
#
loop_
_entity.id
_entity.type
_entity.pdbx_description
1 polymer ?
#
loop_
_entity_poly.entity_id
_entity_poly.type
_entity_poly.pdbx_seq_one_letter_code
_entity_poly.pdbx_strand_id
1 'polypeptide(L)'
;MSQAVTNRMFRRMRLSEKIIEVSTLIYHLITLSIFISVLTTVLITGIQMPDIVDDETFLASGLRIMVYSQQVETLFDDIPLSLSNRLIVVDLETWTQHVYSLNDSYAYVMMTHWWLALKLKQKRLVQPKLRVAPHKLCGVPRYLRFHVQPGIFFLRSLKHFLSQAYEVGLTEQWRQQGFRQAEQMGHINVAPYEPTMLYPLPLEFYTTFIYIYAFGILTSIVCFSLEWFYFRWTQFRNNIIIV
;
A
#
# COMPACT_ATOMS: atom_id res chain seq x y z
N MET A 1 -1.06 5.40 33.30
CA MET A 1 -2.20 5.62 34.22
C MET A 1 -1.77 6.61 35.30
N SER A 2 -1.93 7.92 35.05
CA SER A 2 -1.83 8.91 36.12
C SER A 2 -3.09 8.80 36.97
N GLN A 3 -2.96 8.37 38.23
CA GLN A 3 -4.09 8.40 39.16
C GLN A 3 -4.55 9.86 39.29
N ALA A 4 -5.82 10.12 38.94
CA ALA A 4 -6.41 11.43 39.15
C ALA A 4 -6.33 11.76 40.65
N VAL A 5 -5.57 12.79 40.99
CA VAL A 5 -5.42 13.23 42.38
C VAL A 5 -6.80 13.59 42.91
N THR A 6 -7.17 13.02 44.06
CA THR A 6 -8.45 13.31 44.69
C THR A 6 -8.56 14.81 44.96
N ASN A 7 -9.73 15.40 44.70
CA ASN A 7 -9.99 16.85 44.83
C ASN A 7 -9.49 17.46 46.16
N ARG A 8 -9.43 16.67 47.24
CA ARG A 8 -8.91 17.09 48.55
C ARG A 8 -7.39 17.26 48.57
N MET A 9 -6.63 16.40 47.88
CA MET A 9 -5.18 16.51 47.74
C MET A 9 -4.81 17.68 46.82
N PHE A 10 -5.48 17.85 45.68
CA PHE A 10 -5.23 18.96 44.76
C PHE A 10 -5.40 20.32 45.46
N ARG A 11 -6.40 20.45 46.35
CA ARG A 11 -6.63 21.70 47.09
C ARG A 11 -5.48 22.06 48.05
N ARG A 12 -4.84 21.05 48.66
CA ARG A 12 -3.71 21.21 49.60
C ARG A 12 -2.37 21.53 48.93
N MET A 13 -2.24 21.31 47.63
CA MET A 13 -0.98 21.54 46.92
C MET A 13 -0.66 23.03 46.77
N ARG A 14 0.64 23.32 46.69
CA ARG A 14 1.16 24.66 46.40
C ARG A 14 0.78 25.06 44.97
N LEU A 15 0.77 26.37 44.71
CA LEU A 15 0.34 26.91 43.42
C LEU A 15 1.23 26.41 42.26
N SER A 16 2.53 26.25 42.50
CA SER A 16 3.48 25.67 41.55
C SER A 16 3.17 24.21 41.20
N GLU A 17 2.85 23.39 42.21
CA GLU A 17 2.49 21.97 42.02
C GLU A 17 1.21 21.81 41.21
N LYS A 18 0.21 22.66 41.47
CA LYS A 18 -1.04 22.71 40.69
C LYS A 18 -0.80 23.03 39.22
N ILE A 19 0.07 24.00 38.93
CA ILE A 19 0.40 24.37 37.55
C ILE A 19 1.10 23.21 36.85
N ILE A 20 2.07 22.57 37.51
CA ILE A 20 2.78 21.41 36.95
C ILE A 20 1.79 20.29 36.65
N GLU A 21 0.95 19.92 37.61
CA GLU A 21 -0.02 18.83 37.44
C GLU A 21 -0.98 19.10 36.27
N VAL A 22 -1.60 20.28 36.23
CA VAL A 22 -2.50 20.67 35.14
C VAL A 22 -1.77 20.67 33.79
N SER A 23 -0.55 21.20 33.72
CA SER A 23 0.23 21.20 32.48
C SER A 23 0.59 19.79 32.00
N THR A 24 0.94 18.88 32.93
CA THR A 24 1.23 17.48 32.59
C THR A 24 -0.01 16.74 32.11
N LEU A 25 -1.18 16.99 32.71
CA LEU A 25 -2.46 16.41 32.27
C LEU A 25 -2.84 16.89 30.87
N ILE A 26 -2.72 18.19 30.60
CA ILE A 26 -2.98 18.76 29.26
C ILE A 26 -2.01 18.15 28.24
N TYR A 27 -0.71 18.11 28.55
CA TYR A 27 0.29 17.51 27.68
C TYR A 27 0.00 16.03 27.39
N HIS A 28 -0.38 15.26 28.42
CA HIS A 28 -0.73 13.85 28.25
C HIS A 28 -1.98 13.67 27.37
N LEU A 29 -3.00 14.51 27.55
CA LEU A 29 -4.22 14.48 26.73
C LEU A 29 -3.91 14.77 25.25
N ILE A 30 -3.07 15.78 24.99
CA ILE A 30 -2.70 16.15 23.62
C ILE A 30 -1.86 15.05 22.97
N THR A 31 -0.83 14.55 23.65
CA THR A 31 0.04 13.50 23.10
C THR A 31 -0.70 12.19 22.85
N LEU A 32 -1.56 11.78 23.78
CA LEU A 32 -2.37 10.57 23.63
C LEU A 32 -3.38 10.70 22.49
N SER A 33 -4.02 11.86 22.33
CA SER A 33 -4.98 12.08 21.24
C SER A 33 -4.31 12.06 19.87
N ILE A 34 -3.13 12.69 19.72
CA ILE A 34 -2.32 12.62 18.49
C ILE A 34 -1.91 11.17 18.20
N PHE A 35 -1.42 10.44 19.20
CA PHE A 35 -0.98 9.06 19.04
C PHE A 35 -2.13 8.14 18.59
N ILE A 36 -3.29 8.23 19.26
CA ILE A 36 -4.47 7.45 18.88
C ILE A 36 -4.91 7.80 17.45
N SER A 37 -4.91 9.09 17.07
CA SER A 37 -5.28 9.50 15.72
C SER A 37 -4.35 8.89 14.67
N VAL A 38 -3.03 9.02 14.84
CA VAL A 38 -2.05 8.48 13.89
C VAL A 38 -2.16 6.96 13.81
N LEU A 39 -2.26 6.28 14.95
CA LEU A 39 -2.42 4.83 15.00
C LEU A 39 -3.71 4.39 14.28
N THR A 40 -4.83 5.07 14.53
CA THR A 40 -6.11 4.78 13.90
C THR A 40 -6.04 4.99 12.39
N THR A 41 -5.39 6.06 11.92
CA THR A 41 -5.15 6.29 10.49
C THR A 41 -4.34 5.14 9.89
N VAL A 42 -3.20 4.77 10.48
CA VAL A 42 -2.35 3.68 9.98
C VAL A 42 -3.10 2.34 9.94
N LEU A 43 -3.94 2.05 10.94
CA LEU A 43 -4.74 0.82 10.97
C LEU A 43 -5.85 0.80 9.90
N ILE A 44 -6.49 1.95 9.62
CA ILE A 44 -7.58 2.04 8.65
C ILE A 44 -7.04 2.07 7.22
N THR A 45 -6.07 2.93 6.94
CA THR A 45 -5.57 3.16 5.58
C THR A 45 -4.42 2.23 5.21
N GLY A 46 -3.84 1.54 6.19
CA GLY A 46 -2.57 0.85 6.03
C GLY A 46 -1.38 1.82 5.99
N ILE A 47 -0.18 1.26 5.88
CA ILE A 47 1.05 2.02 5.66
C ILE A 47 1.02 2.52 4.22
N GLN A 48 0.93 3.84 4.04
CA GLN A 48 0.94 4.44 2.71
C GLN A 48 2.34 4.30 2.11
N MET A 49 2.45 3.51 1.05
CA MET A 49 3.68 3.43 0.25
C MET A 49 3.77 4.69 -0.64
N PRO A 50 4.99 5.19 -0.91
CA PRO A 50 5.15 6.32 -1.82
C PRO A 50 4.67 5.94 -3.22
N ASP A 51 3.85 6.80 -3.81
CA ASP A 51 3.34 6.59 -5.16
C ASP A 51 4.48 6.67 -6.19
N ILE A 52 4.45 5.76 -7.16
CA ILE A 52 5.42 5.72 -8.26
C ILE A 52 4.94 6.70 -9.34
N VAL A 53 5.57 7.87 -9.41
CA VAL A 53 5.15 8.96 -10.30
C VAL A 53 6.13 9.20 -11.44
N ASP A 54 7.41 9.18 -11.10
CA ASP A 54 8.54 9.55 -11.95
C ASP A 54 9.52 8.36 -12.07
N ASP A 55 10.44 8.44 -13.03
CA ASP A 55 11.48 7.44 -13.25
C ASP A 55 12.38 7.25 -12.01
N GLU A 56 12.73 8.32 -11.31
CA GLU A 56 13.47 8.26 -10.04
C GLU A 56 12.71 7.46 -8.97
N THR A 57 11.41 7.75 -8.80
CA THR A 57 10.56 7.03 -7.83
C THR A 57 10.38 5.56 -8.23
N PHE A 58 10.34 5.27 -9.54
CA PHE A 58 10.32 3.90 -10.04
C PHE A 58 11.63 3.18 -9.72
N LEU A 59 12.78 3.82 -9.91
CA LEU A 59 14.08 3.24 -9.55
C LEU A 59 14.20 2.99 -8.04
N ALA A 60 13.67 3.90 -7.21
CA ALA A 60 13.62 3.75 -5.76
C ALA A 60 12.70 2.62 -5.29
N SER A 61 11.62 2.32 -6.04
CA SER A 61 10.71 1.22 -5.73
C SER A 61 11.36 -0.16 -5.79
N GLY A 62 12.48 -0.30 -6.49
CA GLY A 62 13.17 -1.57 -6.68
C GLY A 62 12.51 -2.52 -7.69
N LEU A 63 11.36 -2.14 -8.26
CA LEU A 63 10.66 -2.93 -9.27
C LEU A 63 11.51 -3.13 -10.53
N ARG A 64 11.23 -4.24 -11.21
CA ARG A 64 11.82 -4.58 -12.50
C ARG A 64 10.74 -4.65 -13.57
N ILE A 65 11.07 -4.27 -14.79
CA ILE A 65 10.13 -4.22 -15.91
C ILE A 65 10.22 -5.55 -16.65
N MET A 66 9.14 -6.34 -16.63
CA MET A 66 9.07 -7.62 -17.32
C MET A 66 8.50 -7.43 -18.73
N VAL A 67 9.26 -7.89 -19.73
CA VAL A 67 8.96 -7.73 -21.16
C VAL A 67 9.21 -9.05 -21.86
N TYR A 68 8.47 -9.33 -22.93
CA TYR A 68 8.74 -10.48 -23.80
C TYR A 68 9.48 -10.08 -25.07
N SER A 69 10.20 -11.02 -25.69
CA SER A 69 11.16 -10.77 -26.78
C SER A 69 10.65 -9.88 -27.92
N GLN A 70 9.44 -10.12 -28.42
CA GLN A 70 8.85 -9.32 -29.51
C GLN A 70 8.50 -7.88 -29.10
N GLN A 71 8.21 -7.66 -27.82
CA GLN A 71 7.86 -6.33 -27.33
C GLN A 71 9.09 -5.43 -27.19
N VAL A 72 10.25 -6.02 -26.91
CA VAL A 72 11.53 -5.32 -26.71
C VAL A 72 11.86 -4.39 -27.88
N GLU A 73 11.70 -4.87 -29.12
CA GLU A 73 11.98 -4.11 -30.35
C GLU A 73 11.14 -2.82 -30.43
N THR A 74 9.91 -2.86 -29.94
CA THR A 74 9.00 -1.70 -29.95
C THR A 74 9.15 -0.79 -28.73
N LEU A 75 9.78 -1.29 -27.66
CA LEU A 75 9.83 -0.64 -26.35
C LEU A 75 11.04 0.29 -26.19
N PHE A 76 12.15 -0.02 -26.85
CA PHE A 76 13.39 0.74 -26.70
C PHE A 76 13.26 2.20 -27.16
N ASP A 77 12.34 2.49 -28.07
CA ASP A 77 12.05 3.85 -28.51
C ASP A 77 11.20 4.64 -27.49
N ASP A 78 10.39 3.94 -26.67
CA ASP A 78 9.39 4.55 -25.80
C ASP A 78 9.84 4.64 -24.32
N ILE A 79 10.84 3.86 -23.90
CA ILE A 79 11.32 3.80 -22.51
C ILE A 79 12.54 4.70 -22.31
N PRO A 80 12.58 5.53 -21.25
CA PRO A 80 13.76 6.31 -20.94
C PRO A 80 14.97 5.41 -20.65
N LEU A 81 16.13 5.78 -21.19
CA LEU A 81 17.39 5.04 -21.05
C LEU A 81 17.75 4.69 -19.59
N SER A 82 17.32 5.50 -18.62
CA SER A 82 17.48 5.25 -17.18
C SER A 82 16.84 3.95 -16.70
N LEU A 83 15.75 3.52 -17.33
CA LEU A 83 14.99 2.31 -16.97
C LEU A 83 15.45 1.06 -17.73
N SER A 84 16.31 1.21 -18.74
CA SER A 84 16.78 0.08 -19.57
C SER A 84 17.44 -1.03 -18.75
N ASN A 85 18.22 -0.66 -17.73
CA ASN A 85 18.90 -1.61 -16.83
C ASN A 85 17.94 -2.41 -15.92
N ARG A 86 16.65 -2.07 -15.90
CA ARG A 86 15.61 -2.76 -15.12
C ARG A 86 14.77 -3.72 -15.96
N LEU A 87 15.04 -3.82 -17.26
CA LEU A 87 14.34 -4.72 -18.17
C LEU A 87 14.75 -6.17 -17.91
N ILE A 88 13.75 -7.04 -17.74
CA ILE A 88 13.91 -8.49 -17.76
C ILE A 88 13.15 -9.02 -18.96
N VAL A 89 13.88 -9.68 -19.85
CA VAL A 89 13.29 -10.33 -21.02
C VAL A 89 12.94 -11.77 -20.65
N VAL A 90 11.70 -12.16 -20.89
CA VAL A 90 11.16 -13.49 -20.59
C VAL A 90 10.35 -14.01 -21.79
N ASP A 91 10.07 -15.30 -21.83
CA ASP A 91 9.18 -15.88 -22.83
C ASP A 91 7.74 -15.37 -22.68
N LEU A 92 7.01 -15.35 -23.81
CA LEU A 92 5.62 -14.87 -23.86
C LEU A 92 4.71 -15.64 -22.91
N GLU A 93 4.88 -16.95 -22.79
CA GLU A 93 4.05 -17.79 -21.91
C GLU A 93 4.25 -17.42 -20.44
N THR A 94 5.51 -17.27 -20.01
CA THR A 94 5.84 -16.84 -18.65
C THR A 94 5.32 -15.44 -18.36
N TRP A 95 5.52 -14.49 -19.29
CA TRP A 95 4.97 -13.13 -19.15
C TRP A 95 3.45 -13.17 -18.98
N THR A 96 2.77 -13.96 -19.82
CA THR A 96 1.32 -14.14 -19.81
C THR A 96 0.83 -14.73 -18.49
N GLN A 97 1.54 -15.73 -17.96
CA GLN A 97 1.24 -16.34 -16.67
C GLN A 97 1.39 -15.33 -15.51
N HIS A 98 2.45 -14.52 -15.51
CA HIS A 98 2.68 -13.49 -14.49
C HIS A 98 1.63 -12.38 -14.53
N VAL A 99 1.28 -11.90 -15.73
CA VAL A 99 0.26 -10.87 -15.92
C VAL A 99 -1.13 -11.39 -15.51
N TYR A 100 -1.51 -12.60 -15.95
CA TYR A 100 -2.82 -13.14 -15.61
C TYR A 100 -2.93 -13.63 -14.16
N SER A 101 -1.83 -13.96 -13.49
CA SER A 101 -1.82 -14.21 -12.04
C SER A 101 -1.83 -12.92 -11.21
N LEU A 102 -1.82 -11.74 -11.86
CA LEU A 102 -1.80 -10.43 -11.21
C LEU A 102 -0.61 -10.28 -10.25
N ASN A 103 0.56 -10.75 -10.67
CA ASN A 103 1.78 -10.67 -9.87
C ASN A 103 2.29 -9.22 -9.82
N ASP A 104 2.34 -8.65 -8.62
CA ASP A 104 2.71 -7.27 -8.29
C ASP A 104 4.22 -7.06 -8.06
N SER A 105 5.03 -8.12 -8.14
CA SER A 105 6.49 -8.05 -7.98
C SER A 105 7.21 -7.43 -9.19
N TYR A 106 6.49 -7.22 -10.31
CA TYR A 106 7.04 -6.71 -11.55
C TYR A 106 6.15 -5.63 -12.15
N ALA A 107 6.77 -4.71 -12.87
CA ALA A 107 6.08 -3.76 -13.73
C ALA A 107 5.94 -4.35 -15.13
N TYR A 108 4.78 -4.15 -15.76
CA TYR A 108 4.52 -4.63 -17.11
C TYR A 108 4.24 -3.46 -18.03
N VAL A 109 4.83 -3.52 -19.22
CA VAL A 109 4.46 -2.61 -20.30
C VAL A 109 3.40 -3.30 -21.14
N MET A 110 2.30 -2.62 -21.43
CA MET A 110 1.24 -3.14 -22.27
C MET A 110 0.45 -2.00 -22.89
N MET A 111 -0.28 -2.30 -23.96
CA MET A 111 -1.17 -1.33 -24.59
C MET A 111 -2.43 -1.12 -23.74
N THR A 112 -3.02 0.07 -23.84
CA THR A 112 -4.20 0.48 -23.05
C THR A 112 -5.39 -0.47 -23.20
N HIS A 113 -5.60 -1.08 -24.37
CA HIS A 113 -6.72 -1.99 -24.58
C HIS A 113 -6.55 -3.32 -23.83
N TRP A 114 -5.32 -3.84 -23.70
CA TRP A 114 -5.02 -5.00 -22.85
C TRP A 114 -5.22 -4.67 -21.38
N TRP A 115 -4.78 -3.48 -20.97
CA TRP A 115 -5.01 -3.00 -19.61
C TRP A 115 -6.51 -2.96 -19.25
N LEU A 116 -7.40 -2.57 -20.16
CA LEU A 116 -8.84 -2.56 -19.90
C LEU A 116 -9.38 -3.96 -19.54
N ALA A 117 -8.87 -5.02 -20.18
CA ALA A 117 -9.25 -6.40 -19.84
C ALA A 117 -8.77 -6.77 -18.43
N LEU A 118 -7.53 -6.41 -18.07
CA LEU A 118 -7.02 -6.63 -16.71
C LEU A 118 -7.81 -5.83 -15.68
N LYS A 119 -8.12 -4.55 -15.94
CA LYS A 119 -8.94 -3.71 -15.08
C LYS A 119 -10.29 -4.36 -14.76
N LEU A 120 -10.90 -5.03 -15.73
CA LEU A 120 -12.14 -5.78 -15.52
C LEU A 120 -11.90 -7.05 -14.68
N LYS A 121 -10.83 -7.79 -14.94
CA LYS A 121 -10.45 -8.97 -14.16
C LYS A 121 -10.29 -8.65 -12.66
N GLN A 122 -9.68 -7.52 -12.32
CA GLN A 122 -9.46 -7.08 -10.93
C GLN A 122 -10.59 -6.18 -10.38
N LYS A 123 -11.72 -6.04 -11.09
CA LYS A 123 -12.85 -5.20 -10.64
C LYS A 123 -13.51 -5.69 -9.36
N ARG A 124 -13.40 -6.99 -9.05
CA ARG A 124 -13.99 -7.62 -7.85
C ARG A 124 -13.04 -7.66 -6.65
N LEU A 125 -11.81 -7.15 -6.81
CA LEU A 125 -10.85 -7.00 -5.71
C LEU A 125 -11.11 -5.69 -4.98
N VAL A 126 -10.94 -5.68 -3.65
CA VAL A 126 -11.03 -4.45 -2.84
C VAL A 126 -9.91 -3.49 -3.22
N GLN A 127 -8.70 -4.04 -3.40
CA GLN A 127 -7.53 -3.30 -3.85
C GLN A 127 -7.00 -3.90 -5.15
N PRO A 128 -6.89 -3.10 -6.23
CA PRO A 128 -6.32 -3.58 -7.48
C PRO A 128 -4.82 -3.80 -7.30
N LYS A 129 -4.36 -5.02 -7.60
CA LYS A 129 -2.94 -5.41 -7.52
C LYS A 129 -2.08 -4.68 -8.54
N LEU A 130 -2.56 -4.63 -9.78
CA LEU A 130 -1.92 -3.89 -10.85
C LEU A 130 -2.63 -2.55 -11.01
N ARG A 131 -1.88 -1.49 -11.33
CA ARG A 131 -2.38 -0.14 -11.62
C ARG A 131 -1.64 0.43 -12.82
N VAL A 132 -2.29 1.33 -13.55
CA VAL A 132 -1.60 2.09 -14.61
C VAL A 132 -0.70 3.12 -13.93
N ALA A 133 0.54 3.19 -14.39
CA ALA A 133 1.45 4.25 -14.02
C ALA A 133 0.92 5.63 -14.51
N PRO A 134 1.30 6.72 -13.85
CA PRO A 134 0.94 8.06 -14.32
C PRO A 134 1.60 8.39 -15.67
N HIS A 135 1.06 9.41 -16.34
CA HIS A 135 1.40 9.76 -17.73
C HIS A 135 2.91 9.91 -17.99
N LYS A 136 3.70 10.32 -16.99
CA LYS A 136 5.15 10.51 -17.14
C LYS A 136 5.93 9.21 -17.37
N LEU A 137 5.38 8.08 -16.93
CA LEU A 137 5.96 6.74 -17.12
C LEU A 137 5.33 5.99 -18.30
N CYS A 138 4.29 6.55 -18.92
CA CYS A 138 3.65 5.98 -20.09
C CYS A 138 4.37 6.44 -21.36
N GLY A 139 4.51 5.52 -22.31
CA GLY A 139 5.01 5.83 -23.64
C GLY A 139 4.08 6.72 -24.45
N VAL A 140 4.48 7.02 -25.69
CA VAL A 140 3.73 7.90 -26.60
C VAL A 140 2.34 7.31 -26.89
N PRO A 141 1.26 8.12 -26.86
CA PRO A 141 -0.08 7.63 -27.18
C PRO A 141 -0.15 7.15 -28.64
N ARG A 142 -0.49 5.86 -28.82
CA ARG A 142 -0.72 5.25 -30.13
C ARG A 142 -2.21 4.95 -30.31
N TYR A 143 -2.77 5.41 -31.42
CA TYR A 143 -4.16 5.19 -31.78
C TYR A 143 -4.28 3.97 -32.70
N LEU A 144 -5.28 3.11 -32.44
CA LEU A 144 -5.62 2.06 -33.38
C LEU A 144 -6.12 2.68 -34.69
N ARG A 145 -5.57 2.21 -35.81
CA ARG A 145 -5.93 2.68 -37.15
C ARG A 145 -6.29 1.48 -37.99
N PHE A 146 -7.33 1.64 -38.81
CA PHE A 146 -7.65 0.66 -39.84
C PHE A 146 -6.68 0.88 -41.00
N HIS A 147 -5.91 -0.15 -41.34
CA HIS A 147 -5.11 -0.16 -42.54
C HIS A 147 -6.01 -0.56 -43.71
N VAL A 148 -6.19 0.36 -44.66
CA VAL A 148 -7.02 0.15 -45.85
C VAL A 148 -6.14 0.39 -47.08
N GLN A 149 -6.25 -0.48 -48.08
CA GLN A 149 -5.48 -0.33 -49.31
C GLN A 149 -5.89 0.98 -50.01
N PRO A 150 -4.91 1.77 -50.50
CA PRO A 150 -5.22 2.98 -51.26
C PRO A 150 -6.02 2.63 -52.53
N GLY A 151 -7.06 3.41 -52.82
CA GLY A 151 -7.91 3.24 -54.01
C GLY A 151 -9.26 2.53 -53.78
N ILE A 152 -9.57 2.10 -52.54
CA ILE A 152 -10.87 1.47 -52.24
C ILE A 152 -11.98 2.54 -52.18
N PHE A 153 -13.00 2.40 -53.02
CA PHE A 153 -14.14 3.32 -53.11
C PHE A 153 -14.94 3.48 -51.80
N PHE A 154 -14.93 2.46 -50.93
CA PHE A 154 -15.70 2.45 -49.68
C PHE A 154 -15.02 3.20 -48.53
N LEU A 155 -13.80 3.71 -48.68
CA LEU A 155 -13.06 4.37 -47.59
C LEU A 155 -13.85 5.54 -47.00
N ARG A 156 -14.49 6.34 -47.85
CA ARG A 156 -15.29 7.49 -47.43
C ARG A 156 -16.52 7.07 -46.63
N SER A 157 -17.24 6.06 -47.12
CA SER A 157 -18.41 5.51 -46.44
C SER A 157 -18.03 4.88 -45.09
N LEU A 158 -16.91 4.14 -45.03
CA LEU A 158 -16.39 3.56 -43.80
C LEU A 158 -16.01 4.63 -42.78
N LYS A 159 -15.34 5.70 -43.21
CA LYS A 159 -15.01 6.84 -42.33
C LYS A 159 -16.27 7.48 -41.76
N HIS A 160 -17.29 7.74 -42.59
CA HIS A 160 -18.55 8.31 -42.12
C HIS A 160 -19.27 7.39 -41.14
N PHE A 161 -19.33 6.09 -41.45
CA PHE A 161 -19.89 5.08 -40.54
C PHE A 161 -19.16 5.06 -39.20
N LEU A 162 -17.83 5.03 -39.20
CA LEU A 162 -17.04 5.02 -37.95
C LEU A 162 -17.23 6.31 -37.14
N SER A 163 -17.33 7.48 -37.80
CA SER A 163 -17.63 8.75 -37.11
C SER A 163 -19.00 8.70 -36.45
N GLN A 164 -20.04 8.29 -37.19
CA GLN A 164 -21.39 8.18 -36.66
C GLN A 164 -21.48 7.14 -35.54
N ALA A 165 -20.83 5.99 -35.69
CA ALA A 165 -20.78 4.97 -34.65
C ALA A 165 -20.09 5.48 -33.38
N TYR A 166 -19.05 6.29 -33.52
CA TYR A 166 -18.37 6.91 -32.39
C TYR A 166 -19.24 7.99 -31.72
N GLU A 167 -19.85 8.87 -32.50
CA GLU A 167 -20.73 9.95 -32.00
C GLU A 167 -21.97 9.42 -31.27
N VAL A 168 -22.55 8.33 -31.74
CA VAL A 168 -23.69 7.66 -31.11
C VAL A 168 -23.28 6.81 -29.89
N GLY A 169 -21.97 6.61 -29.67
CA GLY A 169 -21.45 5.80 -28.56
C GLY A 169 -21.58 4.28 -28.77
N LEU A 170 -21.82 3.82 -30.00
CA LEU A 170 -21.89 2.39 -30.35
C LEU A 170 -20.59 1.66 -30.02
N THR A 171 -19.45 2.34 -30.18
CA THR A 171 -18.12 1.80 -29.87
C THR A 171 -17.99 1.38 -28.41
N GLU A 172 -18.53 2.18 -27.49
CA GLU A 172 -18.53 1.89 -26.06
C GLU A 172 -19.48 0.74 -25.71
N GLN A 173 -20.65 0.68 -26.35
CA GLN A 173 -21.58 -0.45 -26.19
C GLN A 173 -20.97 -1.76 -26.68
N TRP A 174 -20.39 -1.79 -27.87
CA TRP A 174 -19.72 -2.97 -28.41
C TRP A 174 -18.56 -3.41 -27.52
N ARG A 175 -17.80 -2.46 -26.98
CA ARG A 175 -16.73 -2.75 -26.02
C ARG A 175 -17.28 -3.45 -24.77
N GLN A 176 -18.32 -2.87 -24.14
CA GLN A 176 -18.94 -3.46 -22.94
C GLN A 176 -19.57 -4.83 -23.22
N GLN A 177 -20.24 -4.99 -24.36
CA GLN A 177 -20.84 -6.25 -24.77
C GLN A 177 -19.79 -7.32 -25.05
N GLY A 178 -18.71 -6.98 -25.75
CA GLY A 178 -17.60 -7.90 -26.01
C GLY A 178 -16.96 -8.39 -24.72
N PHE A 179 -16.78 -7.52 -23.73
CA PHE A 179 -16.27 -7.93 -22.41
C PHE A 179 -17.23 -8.85 -21.65
N ARG A 180 -18.55 -8.58 -21.68
CA ARG A 180 -19.55 -9.48 -21.06
C ARG A 180 -19.56 -10.85 -21.72
N GLN A 181 -19.47 -10.90 -23.05
CA GLN A 181 -19.41 -12.16 -23.80
C GLN A 181 -18.11 -12.93 -23.48
N ALA A 182 -16.98 -12.23 -23.39
CA ALA A 182 -15.71 -12.86 -23.02
C ALA A 182 -15.72 -13.41 -21.57
N GLU A 183 -16.39 -12.74 -20.64
CA GLU A 183 -16.63 -13.26 -19.28
C GLU A 183 -17.51 -14.52 -19.32
N GLN A 184 -18.62 -14.50 -20.07
CA GLN A 184 -19.52 -15.65 -20.22
C GLN A 184 -18.87 -16.87 -20.86
N MET A 185 -17.95 -16.65 -21.81
CA MET A 185 -17.19 -17.72 -22.48
C MET A 185 -16.00 -18.22 -21.63
N GLY A 186 -15.75 -17.64 -20.46
CA GLY A 186 -14.63 -18.04 -19.60
C GLY A 186 -13.25 -17.60 -20.11
N HIS A 187 -13.18 -16.72 -21.12
CA HIS A 187 -11.91 -16.16 -21.60
C HIS A 187 -11.30 -15.17 -20.63
N ILE A 188 -12.12 -14.53 -19.79
CA ILE A 188 -11.68 -13.64 -18.72
C ILE A 188 -12.12 -14.24 -17.39
N ASN A 189 -11.21 -14.96 -16.74
CA ASN A 189 -11.40 -15.39 -15.37
C ASN A 189 -11.32 -14.18 -14.45
N VAL A 190 -12.46 -13.68 -13.99
CA VAL A 190 -12.51 -12.58 -13.01
C VAL A 190 -11.89 -13.06 -11.71
N ALA A 191 -11.10 -12.21 -11.06
CA ALA A 191 -10.54 -12.51 -9.76
C ALA A 191 -11.66 -12.89 -8.76
N PRO A 192 -11.40 -13.82 -7.82
CA PRO A 192 -12.38 -14.17 -6.81
C PRO A 192 -12.84 -12.91 -6.08
N TYR A 193 -14.13 -12.86 -5.75
CA TYR A 193 -14.69 -11.74 -5.00
C TYR A 193 -13.98 -11.64 -3.65
N GLU A 194 -13.32 -10.52 -3.42
CA GLU A 194 -12.69 -10.23 -2.14
C GLU A 194 -13.66 -9.36 -1.34
N PRO A 195 -14.36 -9.93 -0.35
CA PRO A 195 -15.21 -9.12 0.51
C PRO A 195 -14.35 -8.13 1.30
N THR A 196 -14.90 -6.94 1.57
CA THR A 196 -14.30 -5.96 2.50
C THR A 196 -14.37 -6.51 3.92
N MET A 197 -13.57 -7.52 4.22
CA MET A 197 -13.49 -8.14 5.54
C MET A 197 -12.56 -7.28 6.40
N LEU A 198 -13.09 -6.76 7.49
CA LEU A 198 -12.30 -6.18 8.58
C LEU A 198 -11.57 -7.34 9.26
N TYR A 199 -10.33 -7.60 8.87
CA TYR A 199 -9.54 -8.64 9.51
C TYR A 199 -9.22 -8.21 10.96
N PRO A 200 -9.39 -9.10 11.95
CA PRO A 200 -8.87 -8.84 13.28
C PRO A 200 -7.35 -8.70 13.21
N LEU A 201 -6.79 -7.74 13.95
CA LEU A 201 -5.35 -7.52 13.98
C LEU A 201 -4.63 -8.80 14.42
N PRO A 202 -3.60 -9.27 13.70
CA PRO A 202 -2.90 -10.49 14.06
C PRO A 202 -2.15 -10.31 15.37
N LEU A 203 -2.07 -11.38 16.19
CA LEU A 203 -1.31 -11.38 17.45
C LEU A 203 0.16 -11.02 17.26
N GLU A 204 0.72 -11.30 16.08
CA GLU A 204 2.08 -10.92 15.68
C GLU A 204 2.33 -9.42 15.83
N PHE A 205 1.34 -8.57 15.56
CA PHE A 205 1.45 -7.11 15.72
C PHE A 205 1.74 -6.71 17.18
N TYR A 206 1.25 -7.47 18.15
CA TYR A 206 1.40 -7.18 19.58
C TYR A 206 2.68 -7.75 20.20
N THR A 207 3.40 -8.62 19.49
CA THR A 207 4.58 -9.32 20.02
C THR A 207 5.63 -8.36 20.55
N THR A 208 5.98 -7.32 19.80
CA THR A 208 6.95 -6.29 20.21
C THR A 208 6.53 -5.59 21.51
N PHE A 209 5.24 -5.24 21.64
CA PHE A 209 4.72 -4.62 22.86
C PHE A 209 4.80 -5.56 24.06
N ILE A 210 4.50 -6.84 23.85
CA ILE A 210 4.61 -7.89 24.88
C ILE A 210 6.07 -8.03 25.33
N TYR A 211 7.03 -8.01 24.41
CA TYR A 211 8.46 -8.08 24.75
C TYR A 211 8.92 -6.88 25.58
N ILE A 212 8.55 -5.66 25.18
CA ILE A 212 8.90 -4.44 25.92
C ILE A 212 8.27 -4.48 27.33
N TYR A 213 7.01 -4.91 27.43
CA TYR A 213 6.33 -5.05 28.71
C TYR A 213 6.99 -6.09 29.63
N ALA A 214 7.34 -7.26 29.09
CA ALA A 214 8.05 -8.30 29.82
C ALA A 214 9.42 -7.82 30.31
N PHE A 215 10.17 -7.09 29.47
CA PHE A 215 11.44 -6.48 29.86
C PHE A 215 11.28 -5.44 30.97
N GLY A 216 10.22 -4.62 30.90
CA GLY A 216 9.86 -3.67 31.95
C GLY A 216 9.54 -4.34 33.30
N ILE A 217 8.85 -5.48 33.29
CA ILE A 217 8.58 -6.26 34.51
C ILE A 217 9.87 -6.84 35.08
N LEU A 218 10.70 -7.46 34.22
CA LEU A 218 11.95 -8.08 34.65
C LEU A 218 12.89 -7.06 35.29
N THR A 219 13.06 -5.90 34.66
CA THR A 219 13.89 -4.81 35.20
C THR A 219 13.36 -4.30 36.54
N SER A 220 12.04 -4.17 36.71
CA SER A 220 11.41 -3.80 37.98
C SER A 220 11.68 -4.83 39.09
N ILE A 221 11.56 -6.12 38.79
CA ILE A 221 11.85 -7.22 39.73
C ILE A 221 13.32 -7.19 40.16
N VAL A 222 14.23 -6.94 39.21
CA VAL A 222 15.67 -6.84 39.51
C VAL A 222 15.96 -5.64 40.41
N CYS A 223 15.42 -4.46 40.11
CA CYS A 223 15.57 -3.28 40.97
C CYS A 223 15.03 -3.54 42.39
N PHE A 224 13.83 -4.10 42.51
CA PHE A 224 13.23 -4.42 43.80
C PHE A 224 14.08 -5.43 44.59
N SER A 225 14.62 -6.45 43.91
CA SER A 225 15.50 -7.43 44.54
C SER A 225 16.79 -6.78 45.04
N LEU A 226 17.41 -5.90 44.27
CA LEU A 226 18.62 -5.16 44.66
C LEU A 226 18.37 -4.25 45.86
N GLU A 227 17.27 -3.49 45.87
CA GLU A 227 16.88 -2.67 47.01
C GLU A 227 16.66 -3.51 48.27
N TRP A 228 16.00 -4.66 48.13
CA TRP A 228 15.77 -5.59 49.22
C TRP A 228 17.08 -6.15 49.79
N PHE A 229 18.00 -6.58 48.92
CA PHE A 229 19.32 -7.06 49.32
C PHE A 229 20.14 -5.97 50.01
N TYR A 230 20.13 -4.75 49.46
CA TYR A 230 20.81 -3.60 50.06
C TYR A 230 20.26 -3.28 51.45
N PHE A 231 18.93 -3.24 51.60
CA PHE A 231 18.29 -2.99 52.88
C PHE A 231 18.66 -4.05 53.93
N ARG A 232 18.59 -5.34 53.57
CA ARG A 232 18.97 -6.43 54.47
C ARG A 232 20.46 -6.38 54.85
N TRP A 233 21.34 -6.10 53.89
CA TRP A 233 22.77 -5.98 54.15
C TRP A 233 23.07 -4.84 55.13
N THR A 234 22.42 -3.69 54.93
CA THR A 234 22.58 -2.52 55.80
C THR A 234 22.05 -2.80 57.21
N GLN A 235 20.92 -3.49 57.33
CA GLN A 235 20.34 -3.88 58.62
C GLN A 235 21.23 -4.87 59.38
N PHE A 236 21.81 -5.86 58.67
CA PHE A 236 22.74 -6.81 59.27
C PHE A 236 24.02 -6.13 59.74
N ARG A 237 24.55 -5.19 58.95
CA ARG A 237 25.75 -4.41 59.32
C ARG A 237 25.51 -3.50 60.53
N ASN A 238 24.36 -2.84 60.60
CA ASN A 238 24.03 -1.97 61.75
C ASN A 238 23.81 -2.77 63.04
N ASN A 239 23.29 -3.99 62.97
CA ASN A 239 23.14 -4.85 64.15
C ASN A 239 24.49 -5.36 64.72
N ILE A 240 25.56 -5.40 63.92
CA ILE A 240 26.90 -5.83 64.37
C ILE A 240 27.65 -4.71 65.11
N ILE A 241 27.24 -3.44 64.96
CA ILE A 241 27.93 -2.27 65.54
C ILE A 241 27.36 -1.89 66.94
N ILE A 242 26.30 -2.55 67.42
CA ILE A 242 25.64 -2.28 68.72
C ILE A 242 26.00 -3.35 69.78
N VAL A 243 27.17 -4.00 69.68
CA VAL A 243 27.68 -4.91 70.73
C VAL A 243 29.03 -4.40 71.22
#